data_AF-A0A7Y6ZW88-F1
#
_entry.id   AF-A0A7Y6ZW88-F1
#
_cell.length_a   1.000
_cell.length_b   1.000
_cell.length_c   1.000
_cell.angle_alpha   90.00
_cell.angle_beta   90.00
_cell.angle_gamma   90.00
#
_symmetry.space_group_name_H-M   'P 1'
#
loop_
_entity.id
_entity.type
_entity.pdbx_description
1 polymer ?
#
loop_
_entity_poly.entity_id
_entity_poly.type
_entity_poly.pdbx_seq_one_letter_code
_entity_poly.pdbx_strand_id
1 'polypeptide(L)'
;MLGVGLRLPPLTPMSTLSRGITYAFTPAGLPPGVDFARSGAGSRVTAAGLVENVATGLPRFDHDPTTLAYRGMLVEPAATNVCGVLGTMAVGTNGALTQMPAEAGPDGATGSVWRLVMNSGGSSFAELANGLPSDTYTVSAYVRRYTAGKEQFQFSQGTTDSAPMYATESWQRFAVTFTSHRFYINNGNDSYATDILLWMPQIELGTTASSVILAGTQREAETAGLPAQADSKDVRVTYDDGSTGQWLAQTITAGWWPAPLARPRIRRVELFPAGSLG
;
A
#
# COMPACT_ATOMS: atom_id res chain seq x y z
N MET A 1 -55.68 -38.87 28.74
CA MET A 1 -54.54 -37.93 28.62
C MET A 1 -53.31 -38.73 28.19
N LEU A 2 -53.02 -38.76 26.89
CA LEU A 2 -51.79 -39.36 26.36
C LEU A 2 -50.68 -38.29 26.39
N GLY A 3 -49.63 -38.52 27.18
CA GLY A 3 -48.43 -37.69 27.19
C GLY A 3 -47.54 -38.03 25.99
N VAL A 4 -47.48 -37.13 25.01
CA VAL A 4 -46.55 -37.24 23.88
C VAL A 4 -45.21 -36.68 24.32
N GLY A 5 -44.25 -37.56 24.61
CA GLY A 5 -42.86 -37.17 24.88
C GLY A 5 -42.17 -36.76 23.59
N LEU A 6 -41.98 -35.45 23.38
CA LEU A 6 -41.07 -34.93 22.36
C LEU A 6 -39.63 -35.32 22.72
N ARG A 7 -39.06 -36.30 21.99
CA ARG A 7 -37.61 -36.49 21.95
C ARG A 7 -37.00 -35.37 21.12
N LEU A 8 -36.29 -34.47 21.77
CA LEU A 8 -35.39 -33.52 21.09
C LEU A 8 -34.29 -34.32 20.35
N PRO A 9 -33.95 -33.96 19.10
CA PRO A 9 -32.81 -34.56 18.43
C PRO A 9 -31.52 -34.24 19.19
N PRO A 10 -30.51 -35.11 19.18
CA PRO A 10 -29.22 -34.81 19.77
C PRO A 10 -28.65 -33.56 19.09
N LEU A 11 -28.24 -32.58 19.91
CA LEU A 11 -27.48 -31.44 19.43
C LEU A 11 -26.23 -31.97 18.75
N THR A 12 -26.12 -31.77 17.44
CA THR A 12 -24.85 -31.95 16.75
C THR A 12 -23.87 -31.00 17.45
N PRO A 13 -22.74 -31.49 17.99
CA PRO A 13 -21.77 -30.57 18.55
C PRO A 13 -21.36 -29.62 17.42
N MET A 14 -21.62 -28.31 17.61
CA MET A 14 -20.95 -27.27 16.83
C MET A 14 -19.46 -27.62 16.91
N SER A 15 -18.85 -27.95 15.77
CA SER A 15 -17.43 -28.24 15.72
C SER A 15 -16.72 -27.02 16.28
N THR A 16 -16.20 -27.17 17.50
CA THR A 16 -15.20 -26.27 18.01
C THR A 16 -14.04 -26.41 17.04
N LEU A 17 -13.82 -25.41 16.19
CA LEU A 17 -12.62 -25.34 15.35
C LEU A 17 -11.44 -25.69 16.26
N SER A 18 -10.81 -26.85 16.05
CA SER A 18 -9.64 -27.22 16.83
C SER A 18 -8.62 -26.10 16.65
N ARG A 19 -8.12 -25.54 17.76
CA ARG A 19 -7.37 -24.28 17.75
C ARG A 19 -6.17 -24.37 16.80
N GLY A 20 -6.27 -23.73 15.64
CA GLY A 20 -5.22 -23.69 14.64
C GLY A 20 -3.94 -23.02 15.15
N ILE A 21 -2.80 -23.29 14.49
CA ILE A 21 -1.54 -22.57 14.75
C ILE A 21 -1.72 -21.14 14.24
N THR A 22 -1.35 -20.16 15.05
CA THR A 22 -1.48 -18.74 14.72
C THR A 22 -0.13 -18.06 14.69
N TYR A 23 0.20 -17.47 13.55
CA TYR A 23 1.33 -16.56 13.36
C TYR A 23 0.77 -15.13 13.32
N ALA A 24 0.86 -14.42 14.45
CA ALA A 24 0.42 -13.04 14.56
C ALA A 24 1.60 -12.09 14.33
N PHE A 25 1.52 -11.28 13.28
CA PHE A 25 2.56 -10.31 12.97
C PHE A 25 2.29 -9.05 13.77
N THR A 26 3.21 -8.71 14.68
CA THR A 26 3.10 -7.52 15.54
C THR A 26 4.38 -6.70 15.44
N PRO A 27 4.36 -5.41 15.81
CA PRO A 27 5.58 -4.60 15.82
C PRO A 27 6.72 -5.14 16.70
N ALA A 28 6.47 -6.13 17.56
CA ALA A 28 7.49 -6.74 18.41
C ALA A 28 8.47 -7.66 17.64
N GLY A 29 8.13 -8.05 16.41
CA GLY A 29 8.99 -8.91 15.58
C GLY A 29 8.24 -10.06 14.90
N LEU A 30 9.00 -10.90 14.20
CA LEU A 30 8.47 -12.10 13.56
C LEU A 30 8.06 -13.14 14.62
N PRO A 31 6.95 -13.86 14.41
CA PRO A 31 6.64 -15.05 15.18
C PRO A 31 7.78 -16.07 15.10
N PRO A 32 8.01 -16.88 16.16
CA PRO A 32 9.02 -17.93 16.12
C PRO A 32 8.87 -18.87 14.92
N GLY A 33 9.98 -19.13 14.23
CA GLY A 33 10.04 -20.03 13.07
C GLY A 33 9.56 -19.44 11.75
N VAL A 34 9.12 -18.17 11.73
CA VAL A 34 8.84 -17.47 10.47
C VAL A 34 10.13 -16.84 9.96
N ASP A 35 10.49 -17.17 8.72
CA ASP A 35 11.62 -16.59 8.01
C ASP A 35 11.20 -15.37 7.20
N PHE A 36 12.15 -14.45 6.98
CA PHE A 36 11.99 -13.29 6.11
C PHE A 36 13.30 -12.95 5.41
N ALA A 37 13.23 -12.59 4.13
CA ALA A 37 14.37 -12.09 3.38
C ALA A 37 13.95 -11.04 2.32
N ARG A 38 14.83 -10.06 2.14
CA ARG A 38 14.77 -9.00 1.11
C ARG A 38 16.19 -8.52 0.85
N SER A 39 16.61 -8.45 -0.42
CA SER A 39 18.01 -8.18 -0.83
C SER A 39 18.43 -6.70 -0.85
N GLY A 40 17.48 -5.75 -0.77
CA GLY A 40 17.74 -4.30 -0.76
C GLY A 40 17.26 -3.60 0.50
N ALA A 41 17.27 -2.26 0.53
CA ALA A 41 16.55 -1.43 1.52
C ALA A 41 15.12 -1.10 1.04
N GLY A 42 14.23 -0.73 1.94
CA GLY A 42 12.79 -0.64 1.66
C GLY A 42 12.08 0.13 2.75
N SER A 43 11.00 0.84 2.43
CA SER A 43 10.42 1.80 3.37
C SER A 43 9.22 1.27 4.15
N ARG A 44 8.90 1.93 5.25
CA ARG A 44 7.61 1.75 5.93
C ARG A 44 7.15 3.06 6.53
N VAL A 45 5.88 3.12 6.90
CA VAL A 45 5.34 4.12 7.83
C VAL A 45 5.51 3.60 9.25
N THR A 46 6.16 4.41 10.09
CA THR A 46 6.39 4.13 11.52
C THR A 46 5.15 4.34 12.37
N ALA A 47 5.19 3.90 13.62
CA ALA A 47 4.14 4.20 14.61
C ALA A 47 3.94 5.71 14.87
N ALA A 48 4.91 6.55 14.49
CA ALA A 48 4.79 8.01 14.55
C ALA A 48 4.19 8.63 13.26
N GLY A 49 3.83 7.81 12.27
CA GLY A 49 3.28 8.27 10.99
C GLY A 49 4.33 8.74 9.98
N LEU A 50 5.62 8.63 10.33
CA LEU A 50 6.73 9.02 9.45
C LEU A 50 7.17 7.89 8.53
N VAL A 51 7.54 8.22 7.30
CA VAL A 51 8.17 7.27 6.36
C VAL A 51 9.64 7.10 6.72
N GLU A 52 10.10 5.85 6.88
CA GLU A 52 11.51 5.57 7.14
C GLU A 52 12.05 4.47 6.23
N ASN A 53 13.36 4.42 6.07
CA ASN A 53 14.04 3.33 5.38
C ASN A 53 14.39 2.20 6.36
N VAL A 54 14.06 0.97 5.99
CA VAL A 54 14.38 -0.25 6.74
C VAL A 54 15.47 -1.02 6.00
N ALA A 55 16.54 -1.32 6.72
CA ALA A 55 17.72 -2.01 6.20
C ALA A 55 17.39 -3.39 5.61
N THR A 56 18.31 -3.89 4.79
CA THR A 56 18.23 -5.20 4.13
C THR A 56 17.99 -6.33 5.12
N GLY A 57 17.17 -7.31 4.71
CA GLY A 57 16.87 -8.50 5.52
C GLY A 57 15.97 -8.28 6.74
N LEU A 58 15.59 -7.04 7.06
CA LEU A 58 14.69 -6.76 8.19
C LEU A 58 13.22 -6.67 7.76
N PRO A 59 12.29 -7.30 8.49
CA PRO A 59 10.86 -7.22 8.23
C PRO A 59 10.34 -5.81 8.49
N ARG A 60 9.33 -5.40 7.73
CA ARG A 60 8.74 -4.06 7.79
C ARG A 60 7.33 -4.12 8.35
N PHE A 61 7.14 -3.54 9.54
CA PHE A 61 5.84 -3.44 10.22
C PHE A 61 5.23 -2.05 9.99
N ASP A 62 4.21 -1.98 9.14
CA ASP A 62 3.69 -0.73 8.59
C ASP A 62 2.52 -0.17 9.39
N HIS A 63 2.38 1.15 9.38
CA HIS A 63 1.30 1.89 10.04
C HIS A 63 0.51 2.75 9.05
N ASP A 64 -0.67 3.17 9.49
CA ASP A 64 -1.40 4.23 8.81
C ASP A 64 -0.74 5.59 9.10
N PRO A 65 -0.40 6.40 8.08
CA PRO A 65 0.29 7.67 8.30
C PRO A 65 -0.59 8.74 8.97
N THR A 66 -1.91 8.58 8.94
CA THR A 66 -2.86 9.53 9.54
C THR A 66 -3.40 9.01 10.87
N THR A 67 -3.89 7.77 10.91
CA THR A 67 -4.51 7.20 12.12
C THR A 67 -3.50 6.54 13.05
N LEU A 68 -2.25 6.35 12.60
CA LEU A 68 -1.17 5.66 13.32
C LEU A 68 -1.45 4.18 13.62
N ALA A 69 -2.59 3.67 13.17
CA ALA A 69 -3.00 2.30 13.39
C ALA A 69 -2.01 1.35 12.71
N TYR A 70 -1.56 0.34 13.45
CA TYR A 70 -0.73 -0.74 12.91
C TYR A 70 -1.49 -1.46 11.80
N ARG A 71 -0.90 -1.65 10.62
CA ARG A 71 -1.57 -2.27 9.47
C ARG A 71 -1.11 -3.71 9.23
N GLY A 72 0.11 -4.08 9.59
CA GLY A 72 0.60 -5.45 9.39
C GLY A 72 2.10 -5.48 9.04
N MET A 73 2.63 -6.68 8.85
CA MET A 73 3.92 -6.87 8.19
C MET A 73 3.75 -6.73 6.67
N LEU A 74 4.64 -6.00 6.02
CA LEU A 74 4.71 -5.91 4.56
C LEU A 74 5.38 -7.15 3.97
N VAL A 75 4.74 -7.70 2.94
CA VAL A 75 5.30 -8.64 1.99
C VAL A 75 4.89 -8.19 0.59
N GLU A 76 5.82 -7.55 -0.12
CA GLU A 76 5.60 -6.92 -1.40
C GLU A 76 6.44 -7.57 -2.52
N PRO A 77 5.91 -7.72 -3.75
CA PRO A 77 6.70 -8.16 -4.92
C PRO A 77 7.78 -7.12 -5.27
N ALA A 78 8.73 -7.40 -6.17
CA ALA A 78 9.63 -6.33 -6.63
C ALA A 78 8.84 -5.23 -7.36
N ALA A 79 9.28 -3.97 -7.23
CA ALA A 79 8.65 -2.85 -7.91
C ALA A 79 9.66 -1.78 -8.31
N THR A 80 9.37 -1.08 -9.42
CA THR A 80 10.19 0.00 -9.95
C THR A 80 9.37 1.28 -10.02
N ASN A 81 9.89 2.35 -9.45
CA ASN A 81 9.39 3.70 -9.65
C ASN A 81 9.93 4.24 -10.97
N VAL A 82 9.05 4.38 -11.98
CA VAL A 82 9.39 4.96 -13.28
C VAL A 82 9.06 6.46 -13.39
N CYS A 83 8.66 7.09 -12.28
CA CYS A 83 8.40 8.52 -12.25
C CYS A 83 9.70 9.33 -12.38
N GLY A 84 9.65 10.43 -13.13
CA GLY A 84 10.77 11.36 -13.26
C GLY A 84 11.08 12.09 -11.95
N VAL A 85 12.24 12.75 -11.92
CA VAL A 85 12.62 13.62 -10.80
C VAL A 85 11.73 14.87 -10.82
N LEU A 86 11.10 15.21 -9.69
CA LEU A 86 10.20 16.36 -9.58
C LEU A 86 10.79 17.65 -10.15
N GLY A 87 12.06 17.94 -9.88
CA GLY A 87 12.71 19.18 -10.32
C GLY A 87 12.96 19.32 -11.83
N THR A 88 12.72 18.27 -12.61
CA THR A 88 12.88 18.29 -14.07
C THR A 88 11.55 18.10 -14.81
N MET A 89 10.43 18.05 -14.08
CA MET A 89 9.12 17.82 -14.69
C MET A 89 8.68 19.01 -15.54
N ALA A 90 8.07 18.71 -16.69
CA ALA A 90 7.38 19.72 -17.47
C ALA A 90 6.14 20.20 -16.69
N VAL A 91 5.97 21.51 -16.61
CA VAL A 91 4.82 22.13 -15.99
C VAL A 91 4.14 22.99 -17.04
N GLY A 92 2.81 22.93 -17.10
CA GLY A 92 2.04 23.77 -18.00
C GLY A 92 2.19 25.25 -17.68
N THR A 93 1.84 26.13 -18.64
CA THR A 93 2.10 27.58 -18.54
C THR A 93 1.38 28.26 -17.38
N ASN A 94 0.30 27.67 -16.86
CA ASN A 94 -0.42 28.15 -15.67
C ASN A 94 -0.07 27.40 -14.39
N GLY A 95 0.96 26.56 -14.43
CA GLY A 95 1.51 25.86 -13.28
C GLY A 95 2.92 26.35 -12.92
N ALA A 96 3.30 26.12 -11.66
CA ALA A 96 4.66 26.27 -11.18
C ALA A 96 4.99 25.14 -10.20
N LEU A 97 6.17 24.54 -10.37
CA LEU A 97 6.70 23.53 -9.45
C LEU A 97 8.00 24.07 -8.85
N THR A 98 7.99 24.35 -7.54
CA THR A 98 9.09 25.02 -6.84
C THR A 98 9.55 24.19 -5.65
N GLN A 99 10.86 23.98 -5.49
CA GLN A 99 11.38 23.27 -4.34
C GLN A 99 11.15 24.07 -3.05
N MET A 100 10.75 23.38 -1.98
CA MET A 100 10.52 23.96 -0.66
C MET A 100 11.55 23.40 0.33
N PRO A 101 12.77 23.96 0.37
CA PRO A 101 13.89 23.33 1.08
C PRO A 101 13.74 23.29 2.60
N ALA A 102 12.89 24.14 3.18
CA ALA A 102 12.62 24.18 4.62
C ALA A 102 11.41 23.32 5.05
N GLU A 103 10.62 22.81 4.09
CA GLU A 103 9.46 21.98 4.38
C GLU A 103 9.90 20.55 4.68
N ALA A 104 9.42 20.00 5.79
CA ALA A 104 9.64 18.61 6.14
C ALA A 104 8.69 17.68 5.37
N GLY A 105 9.25 16.63 4.76
CA GLY A 105 8.50 15.59 4.09
C GLY A 105 7.80 14.63 5.06
N PRO A 106 7.05 13.66 4.53
CA PRO A 106 6.51 12.54 5.30
C PRO A 106 7.56 11.72 6.05
N ASP A 107 8.84 11.81 5.66
CA ASP A 107 9.98 11.20 6.34
C ASP A 107 10.54 12.04 7.49
N GLY A 108 9.99 13.24 7.71
CA GLY A 108 10.46 14.21 8.70
C GLY A 108 11.73 14.97 8.27
N ALA A 109 12.30 14.68 7.09
CA ALA A 109 13.48 15.35 6.58
C ALA A 109 13.10 16.54 5.70
N THR A 110 13.96 17.54 5.64
CA THR A 110 13.78 18.72 4.78
C THR A 110 14.54 18.56 3.45
N GLY A 111 14.16 19.33 2.42
CA GLY A 111 14.91 19.42 1.16
C GLY A 111 14.36 18.59 0.01
N SER A 112 13.43 17.67 0.25
CA SER A 112 12.83 16.80 -0.78
C SER A 112 11.40 17.17 -1.16
N VAL A 113 10.84 18.22 -0.56
CA VAL A 113 9.46 18.67 -0.78
C VAL A 113 9.39 19.69 -1.91
N TRP A 114 8.36 19.57 -2.75
CA TRP A 114 8.08 20.51 -3.84
C TRP A 114 6.67 21.08 -3.68
N ARG A 115 6.49 22.35 -4.02
CA ARG A 115 5.19 23.02 -4.08
C ARG A 115 4.73 23.07 -5.52
N LEU A 116 3.55 22.52 -5.78
CA LEU A 116 2.83 22.64 -7.05
C LEU A 116 1.72 23.68 -6.90
N VAL A 117 1.84 24.77 -7.65
CA VAL A 117 0.80 25.79 -7.78
C VAL A 117 0.23 25.70 -9.19
N MET A 118 -1.09 25.68 -9.33
CA MET A 118 -1.79 25.77 -10.61
C MET A 118 -2.93 26.77 -10.50
N ASN A 119 -3.02 27.71 -11.45
CA ASN A 119 -4.13 28.66 -11.53
C ASN A 119 -5.35 28.00 -12.19
N SER A 120 -6.56 28.53 -11.95
CA SER A 120 -7.69 28.16 -12.80
C SER A 120 -7.52 28.81 -14.17
N GLY A 121 -7.07 28.04 -15.15
CA GLY A 121 -6.76 28.51 -16.50
C GLY A 121 -6.03 27.46 -17.32
N GLY A 122 -6.11 27.58 -18.65
CA GLY A 122 -5.60 26.59 -19.62
C GLY A 122 -4.20 26.08 -19.36
N SER A 123 -3.93 24.79 -19.62
CA SER A 123 -2.58 24.20 -19.45
C SER A 123 -2.09 24.22 -17.99
N SER A 124 -2.93 23.78 -17.07
CA SER A 124 -2.58 23.61 -15.66
C SER A 124 -2.27 22.15 -15.31
N PHE A 125 -1.01 21.76 -15.49
CA PHE A 125 -0.55 20.40 -15.17
C PHE A 125 0.92 20.37 -14.70
N ALA A 126 1.28 19.30 -14.00
CA ALA A 126 2.65 18.83 -13.82
C ALA A 126 2.78 17.42 -14.41
N GLU A 127 3.72 17.22 -15.33
CA GLU A 127 3.95 15.96 -16.02
C GLU A 127 4.81 15.01 -15.16
N LEU A 128 4.20 13.91 -14.72
CA LEU A 128 4.89 12.90 -13.92
C LEU A 128 5.70 11.92 -14.79
N ALA A 129 5.15 11.59 -15.97
CA ALA A 129 5.81 10.82 -17.02
C ALA A 129 5.05 10.95 -18.34
N ASN A 130 5.77 10.84 -19.47
CA ASN A 130 5.21 10.84 -20.81
C ASN A 130 6.07 9.96 -21.73
N GLY A 131 5.43 9.03 -22.44
CA GLY A 131 6.12 8.08 -23.32
C GLY A 131 6.49 6.75 -22.66
N LEU A 132 5.80 6.35 -21.59
CA LEU A 132 5.90 4.99 -21.07
C LEU A 132 5.21 3.99 -22.03
N PRO A 133 5.52 2.68 -21.96
CA PRO A 133 4.70 1.66 -22.62
C PRO A 133 3.23 1.80 -22.22
N SER A 134 2.30 1.58 -23.16
CA SER A 134 0.87 1.69 -22.90
C SER A 134 0.35 0.47 -22.13
N ASP A 135 0.53 0.51 -20.80
CA ASP A 135 0.17 -0.55 -19.87
C ASP A 135 -0.64 0.00 -18.68
N THR A 136 -1.05 -0.88 -17.79
CA THR A 136 -1.69 -0.51 -16.53
C THR A 136 -0.64 -0.15 -15.49
N TYR A 137 -0.70 1.08 -14.97
CA TYR A 137 0.16 1.58 -13.92
C TYR A 137 -0.64 2.13 -12.76
N THR A 138 -0.08 2.05 -11.56
CA THR A 138 -0.53 2.81 -10.40
C THR A 138 0.38 4.01 -10.21
N VAL A 139 -0.22 5.20 -10.22
CA VAL A 139 0.42 6.48 -9.88
C VAL A 139 0.10 6.79 -8.43
N SER A 140 1.09 7.23 -7.66
CA SER A 140 0.89 7.67 -6.28
C SER A 140 1.80 8.84 -5.93
N ALA A 141 1.41 9.64 -4.95
CA ALA A 141 2.27 10.68 -4.36
C ALA A 141 1.82 10.98 -2.93
N TYR A 142 2.74 11.40 -2.08
CA TYR A 142 2.35 12.09 -0.85
C TYR A 142 2.02 13.53 -1.19
N VAL A 143 0.85 13.98 -0.72
CA VAL A 143 0.33 15.32 -0.96
C VAL A 143 -0.11 15.93 0.37
N ARG A 144 0.18 17.21 0.54
CA ARG A 144 -0.25 18.03 1.68
C ARG A 144 -0.74 19.38 1.18
N ARG A 145 -1.79 19.92 1.76
CA ARG A 145 -2.31 21.26 1.46
C ARG A 145 -1.28 22.32 1.85
N TYR A 146 -1.03 23.28 0.97
CA TYR A 146 -0.24 24.45 1.30
C TYR A 146 -1.14 25.66 1.62
N THR A 147 -2.00 26.04 0.67
CA THR A 147 -2.95 27.16 0.84
C THR A 147 -4.37 26.65 1.08
N ALA A 148 -5.12 27.27 2.00
CA ALA A 148 -6.51 26.90 2.29
C ALA A 148 -7.43 27.29 1.13
N GLY A 149 -8.37 26.41 0.77
CA GLY A 149 -9.25 26.58 -0.38
C GLY A 149 -8.58 26.29 -1.73
N LYS A 150 -7.39 25.66 -1.73
CA LYS A 150 -6.63 25.26 -2.93
C LYS A 150 -6.09 23.84 -2.83
N GLU A 151 -6.71 23.01 -2.01
CA GLU A 151 -6.36 21.61 -1.73
C GLU A 151 -6.74 20.61 -2.82
N GLN A 152 -7.58 21.02 -3.77
CA GLN A 152 -8.13 20.12 -4.77
C GLN A 152 -7.10 19.86 -5.87
N PHE A 153 -7.00 18.60 -6.31
CA PHE A 153 -6.15 18.16 -7.43
C PHE A 153 -6.66 16.83 -7.99
N GLN A 154 -6.17 16.42 -9.16
CA GLN A 154 -6.44 15.11 -9.77
C GLN A 154 -5.16 14.51 -10.35
N PHE A 155 -5.09 13.17 -10.36
CA PHE A 155 -4.18 12.48 -11.27
C PHE A 155 -4.85 12.34 -12.63
N SER A 156 -4.06 12.38 -13.70
CA SER A 156 -4.58 12.38 -15.07
C SER A 156 -3.74 11.52 -15.99
N GLN A 157 -4.40 10.93 -16.99
CA GLN A 157 -3.75 10.30 -18.15
C GLN A 157 -3.75 11.20 -19.40
N GLY A 158 -3.96 12.51 -19.21
CA GLY A 158 -3.95 13.54 -20.25
C GLY A 158 -5.27 13.68 -21.03
N THR A 159 -6.10 12.64 -21.07
CA THR A 159 -7.44 12.66 -21.69
C THR A 159 -8.57 12.34 -20.72
N THR A 160 -8.23 11.85 -19.53
CA THR A 160 -9.18 11.46 -18.49
C THR A 160 -8.51 11.68 -17.14
N ASP A 161 -9.29 12.18 -16.21
CA ASP A 161 -8.83 12.47 -14.86
C ASP A 161 -9.41 11.44 -13.88
N SER A 162 -8.74 11.26 -12.75
CA SER A 162 -9.31 10.58 -11.59
C SER A 162 -10.50 11.37 -11.05
N ALA A 163 -11.25 10.80 -10.11
CA ALA A 163 -12.12 11.63 -9.27
C ALA A 163 -11.29 12.72 -8.56
N PRO A 164 -11.86 13.91 -8.28
CA PRO A 164 -11.20 14.95 -7.50
C PRO A 164 -10.72 14.44 -6.15
N MET A 165 -9.48 14.80 -5.81
CA MET A 165 -8.85 14.51 -4.52
C MET A 165 -8.63 15.82 -3.78
N TYR A 166 -8.60 15.73 -2.45
CA TYR A 166 -8.47 16.89 -1.57
C TYR A 166 -7.36 16.63 -0.56
N ALA A 167 -6.28 17.41 -0.66
CA ALA A 167 -5.20 17.36 0.31
C ALA A 167 -5.64 17.97 1.65
N THR A 168 -5.06 17.48 2.75
CA THR A 168 -5.29 18.06 4.09
C THR A 168 -4.03 18.75 4.60
N GLU A 169 -4.09 19.33 5.80
CA GLU A 169 -2.92 19.95 6.44
C GLU A 169 -1.82 18.94 6.80
N SER A 170 -2.14 17.64 6.78
CA SER A 170 -1.22 16.54 7.03
C SER A 170 -0.87 15.82 5.73
N TRP A 171 0.33 15.23 5.68
CA TRP A 171 0.73 14.40 4.56
C TRP A 171 -0.19 13.18 4.42
N GLN A 172 -0.71 12.98 3.21
CA GLN A 172 -1.50 11.80 2.84
C GLN A 172 -0.97 11.24 1.53
N ARG A 173 -0.92 9.91 1.41
CA ARG A 173 -0.58 9.27 0.14
C ARG A 173 -1.84 9.00 -0.65
N PHE A 174 -1.90 9.54 -1.84
CA PHE A 174 -2.95 9.29 -2.81
C PHE A 174 -2.44 8.34 -3.88
N ALA A 175 -3.32 7.50 -4.43
CA ALA A 175 -2.98 6.58 -5.51
C ALA A 175 -4.16 6.37 -6.46
N VAL A 176 -3.88 6.25 -7.76
CA VAL A 176 -4.85 5.93 -8.81
C VAL A 176 -4.21 4.99 -9.82
N THR A 177 -5.01 4.07 -10.35
CA THR A 177 -4.59 3.17 -11.42
C THR A 177 -5.21 3.61 -12.75
N PHE A 178 -4.38 3.71 -13.79
CA PHE A 178 -4.81 3.96 -15.16
C PHE A 178 -4.12 3.00 -16.12
N THR A 179 -4.69 2.82 -17.31
CA THR A 179 -4.01 2.17 -18.44
C THR A 179 -3.61 3.25 -19.44
N SER A 180 -2.33 3.66 -19.44
CA SER A 180 -1.85 4.82 -20.17
C SER A 180 -0.33 4.77 -20.40
N HIS A 181 0.16 5.64 -21.28
CA HIS A 181 1.58 5.91 -21.54
C HIS A 181 2.06 7.25 -20.95
N ARG A 182 1.16 8.01 -20.31
CA ARG A 182 1.41 9.35 -19.78
C ARG A 182 0.60 9.63 -18.53
N PHE A 183 1.19 10.38 -17.60
CA PHE A 183 0.67 10.61 -16.26
C PHE A 183 0.98 12.03 -15.80
N TYR A 184 -0.02 12.69 -15.23
CA TYR A 184 0.05 14.07 -14.76
C TYR A 184 -0.63 14.24 -13.40
N ILE A 185 -0.32 15.35 -12.73
CA ILE A 185 -1.20 15.97 -11.75
C ILE A 185 -1.79 17.22 -12.41
N ASN A 186 -3.10 17.43 -12.31
CA ASN A 186 -3.77 18.63 -12.84
C ASN A 186 -4.83 19.16 -11.85
N ASN A 187 -5.50 20.24 -12.25
CA ASN A 187 -6.55 20.92 -11.49
C ASN A 187 -7.95 20.73 -12.10
N GLY A 188 -8.22 19.52 -12.62
CA GLY A 188 -9.53 19.18 -13.15
C GLY A 188 -9.87 19.91 -14.42
N ASN A 189 -8.96 19.81 -15.39
CA ASN A 189 -9.09 20.47 -16.68
C ASN A 189 -9.37 21.97 -16.50
N ASP A 190 -8.52 22.63 -15.72
CA ASP A 190 -8.47 24.07 -15.49
C ASP A 190 -9.64 24.65 -14.64
N SER A 191 -10.44 23.78 -14.01
CA SER A 191 -11.68 24.15 -13.30
C SER A 191 -11.47 24.86 -11.96
N TYR A 192 -10.31 24.70 -11.32
CA TYR A 192 -10.03 25.28 -10.00
C TYR A 192 -8.55 25.62 -9.83
N ALA A 193 -8.21 26.41 -8.80
CA ALA A 193 -6.82 26.65 -8.44
C ALA A 193 -6.32 25.57 -7.46
N THR A 194 -5.06 25.16 -7.60
CA THR A 194 -4.40 24.17 -6.75
C THR A 194 -3.14 24.78 -6.15
N ASP A 195 -2.87 24.50 -4.88
CA ASP A 195 -1.65 24.92 -4.19
C ASP A 195 -1.33 23.92 -3.07
N ILE A 196 -0.50 22.94 -3.44
CA ILE A 196 -0.21 21.74 -2.67
C ILE A 196 1.30 21.50 -2.60
N LEU A 197 1.72 20.78 -1.57
CA LEU A 197 3.04 20.20 -1.46
C LEU A 197 3.01 18.74 -1.94
N LEU A 198 4.04 18.35 -2.65
CA LEU A 198 4.28 17.04 -3.22
C LEU A 198 5.56 16.46 -2.64
N TRP A 199 5.53 15.16 -2.34
CA TRP A 199 6.70 14.40 -1.98
C TRP A 199 6.62 13.01 -2.62
N MET A 200 7.72 12.62 -3.26
CA MET A 200 7.93 11.32 -3.90
C MET A 200 6.75 10.78 -4.71
N PRO A 201 6.48 11.35 -5.89
CA PRO A 201 5.62 10.68 -6.84
C PRO A 201 6.25 9.34 -7.24
N GLN A 202 5.40 8.33 -7.39
CA GLN A 202 5.76 6.98 -7.74
C GLN A 202 4.81 6.44 -8.79
N ILE A 203 5.36 5.98 -9.91
CA ILE A 203 4.62 5.31 -10.97
C ILE A 203 5.14 3.87 -11.03
N GLU A 204 4.26 2.90 -10.84
CA GLU A 204 4.60 1.47 -10.81
C GLU A 204 3.70 0.70 -11.78
N LEU A 205 4.28 -0.27 -12.49
CA LEU A 205 3.51 -1.18 -13.33
C LEU A 205 2.58 -2.04 -12.46
N GLY A 206 1.33 -2.21 -12.91
CA GLY A 206 0.31 -2.99 -12.23
C GLY A 206 -0.76 -2.13 -11.58
N THR A 207 -1.48 -2.73 -10.62
CA THR A 207 -2.71 -2.18 -10.05
C THR A 207 -2.60 -1.78 -8.57
N THR A 208 -1.42 -1.94 -7.97
CA THR A 208 -1.19 -1.68 -6.55
C THR A 208 0.07 -0.84 -6.38
N ALA A 209 -0.05 0.27 -5.64
CA ALA A 209 1.11 1.03 -5.20
C ALA A 209 1.82 0.25 -4.09
N SER A 210 3.13 0.00 -4.25
CA SER A 210 3.94 -0.55 -3.16
C SER A 210 4.35 0.55 -2.19
N SER A 211 4.96 0.20 -1.06
CA SER A 211 5.66 1.16 -0.19
C SER A 211 6.59 2.09 -0.97
N VAL A 212 6.94 3.21 -0.35
CA VAL A 212 7.77 4.24 -0.98
C VAL A 212 9.14 3.68 -1.36
N ILE A 213 9.61 3.94 -2.57
CA ILE A 213 10.95 3.55 -3.01
C ILE A 213 11.92 4.70 -2.71
N LEU A 214 12.43 4.74 -1.47
CA LEU A 214 13.30 5.82 -0.94
C LEU A 214 14.72 5.86 -1.55
N ALA A 215 15.24 4.71 -2.01
CA ALA A 215 16.62 4.56 -2.45
C ALA A 215 16.66 3.94 -3.86
N GLY A 216 17.13 4.72 -4.83
CA GLY A 216 17.14 4.29 -6.24
C GLY A 216 15.75 4.25 -6.85
N THR A 217 15.62 3.58 -8.00
CA THR A 217 14.36 3.46 -8.73
C THR A 217 13.66 2.12 -8.47
N GLN A 218 14.25 1.20 -7.71
CA GLN A 218 13.73 -0.15 -7.53
C GLN A 218 13.69 -0.57 -6.06
N ARG A 219 12.65 -1.31 -5.69
CA ARG A 219 12.54 -2.07 -4.45
C ARG A 219 12.47 -3.56 -4.76
N GLU A 220 13.30 -4.32 -4.06
CA GLU A 220 13.38 -5.77 -4.19
C GLU A 220 12.18 -6.48 -3.56
N ALA A 221 11.87 -7.67 -4.08
CA ALA A 221 10.80 -8.51 -3.58
C ALA A 221 11.08 -8.97 -2.13
N GLU A 222 10.02 -9.13 -1.36
CA GLU A 222 10.04 -9.76 -0.06
C GLU A 222 9.66 -11.23 -0.19
N THR A 223 10.42 -12.05 0.52
CA THR A 223 10.10 -13.45 0.72
C THR A 223 9.91 -13.66 2.22
N ALA A 224 8.83 -14.34 2.57
CA ALA A 224 8.58 -14.82 3.92
C ALA A 224 8.33 -16.32 3.85
N GLY A 225 8.48 -17.02 4.96
CA GLY A 225 8.37 -18.47 4.99
C GLY A 225 7.86 -18.99 6.31
N LEU A 226 6.92 -19.92 6.27
CA LEU A 226 6.45 -20.64 7.45
C LEU A 226 7.35 -21.86 7.72
N PRO A 227 7.42 -22.33 8.98
CA PRO A 227 8.06 -23.58 9.29
C PRO A 227 7.22 -24.75 8.76
N ALA A 228 7.90 -25.82 8.36
CA ALA A 228 7.25 -27.01 7.81
C ALA A 228 6.20 -27.59 8.79
N GLN A 229 5.11 -28.13 8.24
CA GLN A 229 4.07 -28.83 8.98
C GLN A 229 4.02 -30.29 8.55
N ALA A 230 3.77 -31.19 9.50
CA ALA A 230 3.73 -32.63 9.22
C ALA A 230 2.55 -33.02 8.31
N ASP A 231 1.40 -32.37 8.50
CA ASP A 231 0.17 -32.66 7.76
C ASP A 231 -0.25 -31.49 6.88
N SER A 232 -1.10 -31.79 5.90
CA SER A 232 -1.80 -30.79 5.10
C SER A 232 -2.63 -29.84 5.99
N LYS A 233 -2.63 -28.55 5.65
CA LYS A 233 -3.32 -27.48 6.39
C LYS A 233 -4.20 -26.65 5.48
N ASP A 234 -5.35 -26.24 6.01
CA ASP A 234 -6.04 -25.07 5.46
C ASP A 234 -5.42 -23.82 6.05
N VAL A 235 -5.06 -22.86 5.20
CA VAL A 235 -4.43 -21.59 5.59
C VAL A 235 -5.42 -20.46 5.45
N ARG A 236 -5.53 -19.62 6.48
CA ARG A 236 -6.20 -18.32 6.40
C ARG A 236 -5.20 -17.21 6.63
N VAL A 237 -5.21 -16.21 5.76
CA VAL A 237 -4.47 -14.96 5.95
C VAL A 237 -5.45 -13.86 6.28
N THR A 238 -5.16 -13.04 7.29
CA THR A 238 -5.90 -11.81 7.59
C THR A 238 -5.06 -10.60 7.22
N TYR A 239 -5.62 -9.70 6.41
CA TYR A 239 -4.94 -8.50 5.90
C TYR A 239 -5.20 -7.26 6.76
N ASP A 240 -4.61 -6.13 6.37
CA ASP A 240 -4.73 -4.82 7.03
C ASP A 240 -6.16 -4.28 7.13
N ASP A 241 -7.00 -4.57 6.14
CA ASP A 241 -8.42 -4.16 6.10
C ASP A 241 -9.37 -5.18 6.76
N GLY A 242 -8.82 -6.23 7.37
CA GLY A 242 -9.60 -7.31 7.99
C GLY A 242 -10.19 -8.33 7.02
N SER A 243 -10.02 -8.14 5.70
CA SER A 243 -10.34 -9.17 4.73
C SER A 243 -9.47 -10.40 4.92
N THR A 244 -9.90 -11.53 4.37
CA THR A 244 -9.17 -12.80 4.49
C THR A 244 -8.98 -13.49 3.15
N GLY A 245 -7.81 -14.11 2.98
CA GLY A 245 -7.53 -15.07 1.91
C GLY A 245 -7.48 -16.49 2.49
N GLN A 246 -7.79 -17.49 1.66
CA GLN A 246 -7.75 -18.90 2.08
C GLN A 246 -7.03 -19.78 1.05
N TRP A 247 -6.30 -20.76 1.54
CA TRP A 247 -5.65 -21.80 0.73
C TRP A 247 -5.95 -23.14 1.38
N LEU A 248 -6.70 -24.00 0.70
CA LEU A 248 -7.18 -25.26 1.27
C LEU A 248 -6.18 -26.40 1.02
N ALA A 249 -6.10 -27.34 1.95
CA ALA A 249 -5.33 -28.58 1.84
C ALA A 249 -3.86 -28.40 1.37
N GLN A 250 -3.17 -27.40 1.90
CA GLN A 250 -1.78 -27.07 1.54
C GLN A 250 -0.77 -27.96 2.26
N THR A 251 0.20 -28.50 1.53
CA THR A 251 1.42 -29.07 2.11
C THR A 251 2.40 -27.95 2.46
N ILE A 252 2.53 -27.65 3.76
CA ILE A 252 3.41 -26.57 4.24
C ILE A 252 4.83 -27.12 4.41
N THR A 253 5.70 -26.90 3.43
CA THR A 253 7.14 -27.15 3.55
C THR A 253 7.86 -25.96 4.20
N ALA A 254 9.11 -26.16 4.63
CA ALA A 254 9.92 -25.05 5.16
C ALA A 254 10.07 -23.96 4.08
N GLY A 255 9.80 -22.71 4.44
CA GLY A 255 9.81 -21.59 3.50
C GLY A 255 8.53 -21.41 2.70
N TRP A 256 7.50 -22.26 2.90
CA TRP A 256 6.22 -22.09 2.23
C TRP A 256 5.55 -20.78 2.65
N TRP A 257 4.92 -20.10 1.69
CA TRP A 257 4.20 -18.86 1.92
C TRP A 257 2.94 -18.79 1.06
N PRO A 258 1.83 -18.21 1.57
CA PRO A 258 0.64 -17.98 0.77
C PRO A 258 0.95 -17.05 -0.41
N ALA A 259 0.64 -17.52 -1.61
CA ALA A 259 0.75 -16.75 -2.85
C ALA A 259 -0.37 -17.15 -3.84
N PRO A 260 -0.85 -16.21 -4.68
CA PRO A 260 -0.62 -14.77 -4.60
C PRO A 260 -1.35 -14.13 -3.40
N LEU A 261 -0.77 -13.08 -2.82
CA LEU A 261 -1.42 -12.30 -1.77
C LEU A 261 -2.43 -11.33 -2.38
N ALA A 262 -3.62 -11.21 -1.77
CA ALA A 262 -4.60 -10.22 -2.19
C ALA A 262 -4.19 -8.79 -1.77
N ARG A 263 -3.41 -8.67 -0.70
CA ARG A 263 -2.91 -7.40 -0.16
C ARG A 263 -1.50 -7.58 0.42
N PRO A 264 -0.64 -6.54 0.37
CA PRO A 264 0.74 -6.65 0.81
C PRO A 264 0.91 -6.66 2.33
N ARG A 265 -0.09 -6.20 3.09
CA ARG A 265 0.00 -6.07 4.55
C ARG A 265 -0.71 -7.21 5.23
N ILE A 266 0.05 -8.03 5.96
CA ILE A 266 -0.44 -9.22 6.62
C ILE A 266 -0.46 -9.00 8.13
N ARG A 267 -1.62 -9.18 8.76
CA ARG A 267 -1.76 -9.14 10.22
C ARG A 267 -1.59 -10.51 10.85
N ARG A 268 -2.08 -11.55 10.17
CA ARG A 268 -2.10 -12.90 10.74
C ARG A 268 -2.11 -13.97 9.66
N VAL A 269 -1.44 -15.08 9.94
CA VAL A 269 -1.60 -16.35 9.21
C VAL A 269 -2.05 -17.41 10.20
N GLU A 270 -3.11 -18.14 9.88
CA GLU A 270 -3.69 -19.19 10.71
C GLU A 270 -3.69 -20.50 9.93
N LEU A 271 -3.22 -21.57 10.56
CA LEU A 271 -3.19 -22.93 9.99
C LEU A 271 -4.19 -23.81 10.73
N PHE A 272 -5.13 -24.38 9.99
CA PHE A 272 -6.15 -25.30 10.49
C PHE A 272 -5.88 -26.72 9.97
N PRO A 273 -6.42 -27.76 10.60
CA PRO A 273 -6.51 -29.08 9.97
C PRO A 273 -7.15 -28.96 8.58
N ALA A 274 -6.67 -29.72 7.59
CA ALA A 274 -7.25 -29.71 6.25
C ALA A 274 -8.76 -30.06 6.30
N GLY A 275 -9.57 -29.34 5.53
CA GLY A 275 -11.04 -29.46 5.52
C GLY A 275 -11.75 -28.72 6.66
N SER A 276 -11.07 -27.80 7.35
CA SER A 276 -11.69 -26.97 8.40
C SER A 276 -12.26 -25.65 7.86
N LEU A 277 -11.79 -25.20 6.69
CA LEU A 277 -12.21 -23.93 6.08
C LEU A 277 -13.16 -24.11 4.88
N GLY A 278 -13.49 -25.35 4.51
CA GLY A 278 -14.35 -25.70 3.38
C GLY A 278 -15.30 -26.84 3.69
#